data_AF-A0A967E770-F1
#
_entry.id   AF-A0A967E770-F1
#
_cell.length_a   1.000
_cell.length_b   1.000
_cell.length_c   1.000
_cell.angle_alpha   90.00
_cell.angle_beta   90.00
_cell.angle_gamma   90.00
#
_symmetry.space_group_name_H-M   'P 1'
#
loop_
_entity.id
_entity.type
_entity.pdbx_description
1 polymer ?
#
loop_
_entity_poly.entity_id
_entity_poly.type
_entity_poly.pdbx_seq_one_letter_code
_entity_poly.pdbx_strand_id
1 'polypeptide(L)'
;MTEDFIPFNSIGLCFSGGGYRATFYSLGVVSYLHRIQYMNESLLTKVEAISTVSGGTLLGVAYAKAAQSEDFDFPKFYKEFYEAFEPDNDVLLETAISKLEDDVVWKAHPHKKRSLINAFALTYASMPLFEGDFKIFDNPEHTNLKHVCFNATDFSFGLAFRFQNTGRFGNKPLNNTQINQLKYHIPLGDIIASSSCFPLGFEPLVFPDDYFKDHKSPSYRALKSLDRFIDGVGIMDGGIADNQGIGSMINISRQSKMKGRLNLIIVNDVGSFKMDPWKPDTTGLQPKKTLKNAVLSFLSHFGVKPLYWIILLTGVLLLVLNSMGIIKNQVWPALYIVGSIITGIGLTLLIFGLIASVVKTFGVGWLRSLFKKNVPEVLLDDVLTFQKLDIGLIKRMLTDRITSGIKMINDIFLKQIRRLNYDLLYQTKELQNKIITSRVYELNGQSTPYHDFKVNEAIKPAPSTLLKNVGLTASETPTTLWWDQTDRSVDRMDTLIACGQFTTCYNLMDYILKLKKENITTDEIEAMYELLETDWKAFNKDPFMMFH
;
A
#
# COMPACT_ATOMS: atom_id res chain seq x y z
N MET A 1 38.09 14.55 6.86
CA MET A 1 36.84 14.77 6.11
C MET A 1 37.26 15.12 4.69
N THR A 2 36.67 14.49 3.67
CA THR A 2 36.98 14.82 2.27
C THR A 2 36.63 16.29 2.02
N GLU A 3 37.52 17.05 1.39
CA GLU A 3 37.45 18.50 1.18
C GLU A 3 36.20 19.01 0.40
N ASP A 4 35.26 18.14 0.02
CA ASP A 4 34.12 18.43 -0.89
C ASP A 4 32.70 18.23 -0.30
N PHE A 5 32.51 18.14 1.03
CA PHE A 5 31.16 17.95 1.59
C PHE A 5 30.39 19.27 1.75
N ILE A 6 29.42 19.52 0.86
CA ILE A 6 28.47 20.64 0.94
C ILE A 6 27.08 20.08 1.31
N PRO A 7 26.59 20.26 2.56
CA PRO A 7 25.47 19.48 3.11
C PRO A 7 24.17 19.48 2.29
N PHE A 8 23.80 20.62 1.70
CA PHE A 8 22.50 20.78 1.02
C PHE A 8 22.59 20.77 -0.50
N ASN A 9 23.76 20.47 -1.08
CA ASN A 9 23.97 20.63 -2.52
C ASN A 9 23.26 19.56 -3.38
N SER A 10 23.05 18.37 -2.85
CA SER A 10 22.35 17.27 -3.52
C SER A 10 21.52 16.49 -2.51
N ILE A 11 20.20 16.53 -2.67
CA ILE A 11 19.22 16.01 -1.72
C ILE A 11 18.45 14.84 -2.32
N GLY A 12 18.34 13.75 -1.56
CA GLY A 12 17.39 12.67 -1.81
C GLY A 12 16.23 12.70 -0.82
N LEU A 13 15.00 12.60 -1.30
CA LEU A 13 13.81 12.47 -0.47
C LEU A 13 13.29 11.03 -0.50
N CYS A 14 13.09 10.44 0.67
CA CYS A 14 12.33 9.20 0.78
C CYS A 14 10.92 9.51 1.28
N PHE A 15 9.89 8.97 0.61
CA PHE A 15 8.50 9.06 1.05
C PHE A 15 7.99 7.66 1.38
N SER A 16 7.77 7.43 2.68
CA SER A 16 7.33 6.13 3.17
C SER A 16 5.92 5.75 2.72
N GLY A 17 5.55 4.48 2.88
CA GLY A 17 4.17 4.03 2.73
C GLY A 17 3.28 4.39 3.92
N GLY A 18 1.99 4.63 3.66
CA GLY A 18 1.01 5.00 4.68
C GLY A 18 -0.30 5.61 4.18
N GLY A 19 -0.72 5.32 2.92
CA GLY A 19 -1.93 5.91 2.33
C GLY A 19 -1.89 7.44 2.29
N TYR A 20 -3.03 8.08 2.44
CA TYR A 20 -3.16 9.55 2.49
C TYR A 20 -2.34 10.20 3.59
N ARG A 21 -2.14 9.51 4.73
CA ARG A 21 -1.19 9.99 5.76
C ARG A 21 0.20 10.24 5.16
N ALA A 22 0.70 9.32 4.34
CA ALA A 22 2.00 9.50 3.69
C ALA A 22 1.95 10.57 2.61
N THR A 23 0.89 10.60 1.80
CA THR A 23 0.70 11.55 0.70
C THR A 23 0.77 12.99 1.19
N PHE A 24 -0.07 13.36 2.16
CA PHE A 24 -0.24 14.77 2.57
C PHE A 24 0.83 15.23 3.56
N TYR A 25 1.36 14.33 4.39
CA TYR A 25 2.58 14.65 5.15
C TYR A 25 3.75 14.97 4.21
N SER A 26 3.94 14.17 3.16
CA SER A 26 5.00 14.42 2.17
C SER A 26 4.74 15.68 1.35
N LEU A 27 3.47 16.06 1.11
CA LEU A 27 3.10 17.33 0.46
C LEU A 27 3.53 18.52 1.33
N GLY A 28 3.32 18.40 2.64
CA GLY A 28 3.85 19.34 3.63
C GLY A 28 5.37 19.47 3.59
N VAL A 29 6.08 18.35 3.48
CA VAL A 29 7.55 18.34 3.35
C VAL A 29 8.00 19.09 2.09
N VAL A 30 7.48 18.75 0.91
CA VAL A 30 7.92 19.39 -0.34
C VAL A 30 7.52 20.87 -0.43
N SER A 31 6.35 21.25 0.12
CA SER A 31 5.94 22.65 0.19
C SER A 31 6.83 23.48 1.11
N TYR A 32 7.30 22.91 2.22
CA TYR A 32 8.25 23.59 3.08
C TYR A 32 9.64 23.70 2.46
N LEU A 33 10.13 22.64 1.79
CA LEU A 33 11.37 22.70 1.03
C LEU A 33 11.30 23.72 -0.12
N HIS A 34 10.11 23.92 -0.72
CA HIS A 34 9.91 24.96 -1.71
C HIS A 34 10.11 26.36 -1.10
N ARG A 35 9.53 26.60 0.08
CA ARG A 35 9.57 27.88 0.79
C ARG A 35 10.99 28.27 1.25
N ILE A 36 11.72 27.34 1.85
CA ILE A 36 13.01 27.66 2.48
C ILE A 36 14.11 27.89 1.43
N GLN A 37 14.94 28.91 1.66
CA GLN A 37 16.02 29.28 0.73
C GLN A 37 17.39 28.80 1.23
N TYR A 38 18.21 28.35 0.28
CA TYR A 38 19.63 28.05 0.47
C TYR A 38 20.39 28.54 -0.76
N MET A 39 21.46 29.32 -0.56
CA MET A 39 22.21 29.96 -1.66
C MET A 39 21.33 30.77 -2.64
N ASN A 40 20.36 31.53 -2.10
CA ASN A 40 19.38 32.33 -2.85
C ASN A 40 18.42 31.54 -3.76
N GLU A 41 18.38 30.23 -3.65
CA GLU A 41 17.45 29.36 -4.38
C GLU A 41 16.57 28.59 -3.40
N SER A 42 15.39 28.19 -3.84
CA SER A 42 14.55 27.26 -3.08
C SER A 42 15.30 25.95 -2.81
N LEU A 43 15.29 25.45 -1.58
CA LEU A 43 15.96 24.20 -1.22
C LEU A 43 15.42 23.00 -2.00
N LEU A 44 14.15 23.05 -2.41
CA LEU A 44 13.53 22.06 -3.30
C LEU A 44 14.30 21.89 -4.61
N THR A 45 14.98 22.94 -5.08
CA THR A 45 15.77 22.87 -6.33
C THR A 45 17.00 21.98 -6.22
N LYS A 46 17.48 21.72 -4.99
CA LYS A 46 18.60 20.81 -4.73
C LYS A 46 18.17 19.34 -4.62
N VAL A 47 16.87 19.05 -4.76
CA VAL A 47 16.35 17.68 -4.72
C VAL A 47 16.60 17.00 -6.06
N GLU A 48 17.55 16.07 -6.08
CA GLU A 48 17.94 15.32 -7.26
C GLU A 48 17.31 13.93 -7.34
N ALA A 49 16.89 13.38 -6.19
CA ALA A 49 16.41 12.01 -6.11
C ALA A 49 15.15 11.87 -5.25
N ILE A 50 14.24 10.99 -5.68
CA ILE A 50 13.12 10.52 -4.86
C ILE A 50 13.05 8.99 -4.82
N SER A 51 12.71 8.45 -3.66
CA SER A 51 12.40 7.03 -3.46
C SER A 51 11.11 6.92 -2.68
N THR A 52 10.06 6.36 -3.30
CA THR A 52 8.72 6.40 -2.71
C THR A 52 8.10 5.02 -2.59
N VAL A 53 7.15 4.88 -1.67
CA VAL A 53 6.47 3.62 -1.36
C VAL A 53 5.00 3.88 -1.08
N SER A 54 4.10 3.05 -1.59
CA SER A 54 2.65 3.07 -1.30
C SER A 54 2.06 4.48 -1.40
N GLY A 55 1.35 4.95 -0.37
CA GLY A 55 0.82 6.33 -0.28
C GLY A 55 1.80 7.43 -0.70
N GLY A 56 3.08 7.35 -0.31
CA GLY A 56 4.11 8.30 -0.73
C GLY A 56 4.37 8.32 -2.24
N THR A 57 4.00 7.26 -2.97
CA THR A 57 4.09 7.17 -4.43
C THR A 57 3.02 7.96 -5.14
N LEU A 58 1.86 8.23 -4.51
CA LEU A 58 0.86 9.13 -5.11
C LEU A 58 1.48 10.52 -5.31
N LEU A 59 1.99 11.13 -4.23
CA LEU A 59 2.70 12.41 -4.36
C LEU A 59 3.97 12.26 -5.21
N GLY A 60 4.75 11.19 -4.99
CA GLY A 60 6.00 10.95 -5.69
C GLY A 60 5.88 10.98 -7.20
N VAL A 61 4.89 10.27 -7.75
CA VAL A 61 4.65 10.21 -9.20
C VAL A 61 4.11 11.55 -9.72
N ALA A 62 3.12 12.15 -9.05
CA ALA A 62 2.56 13.44 -9.48
C ALA A 62 3.62 14.55 -9.48
N TYR A 63 4.38 14.67 -8.39
CA TYR A 63 5.44 15.68 -8.26
C TYR A 63 6.56 15.44 -9.28
N ALA A 64 7.01 14.19 -9.43
CA ALA A 64 8.05 13.87 -10.40
C ALA A 64 7.59 14.16 -11.83
N LYS A 65 6.35 13.81 -12.19
CA LYS A 65 5.77 14.13 -13.48
C LYS A 65 5.71 15.64 -13.71
N ALA A 66 5.14 16.40 -12.77
CA ALA A 66 5.01 17.84 -12.87
C ALA A 66 6.38 18.52 -13.04
N ALA A 67 7.38 18.09 -12.28
CA ALA A 67 8.74 18.62 -12.32
C ALA A 67 9.51 18.33 -13.63
N GLN A 68 9.01 17.44 -14.49
CA GLN A 68 9.57 17.25 -15.84
C GLN A 68 8.94 18.16 -16.90
N SER A 69 7.92 18.95 -16.56
CA SER A 69 7.32 19.91 -17.50
C SER A 69 8.19 21.15 -17.65
N GLU A 70 8.36 21.68 -18.86
CA GLU A 70 9.10 22.93 -19.12
C GLU A 70 8.49 24.14 -18.38
N ASP A 71 7.18 24.13 -18.16
CA ASP A 71 6.41 25.17 -17.47
C ASP A 71 6.15 24.85 -15.99
N PHE A 72 6.98 24.00 -15.37
CA PHE A 72 6.77 23.58 -14.00
C PHE A 72 6.73 24.76 -13.02
N ASP A 73 5.57 24.94 -12.40
CA ASP A 73 5.33 25.90 -11.32
C ASP A 73 4.84 25.16 -10.07
N PHE A 74 5.63 25.23 -8.99
CA PHE A 74 5.32 24.49 -7.76
C PHE A 74 4.01 24.95 -7.10
N PRO A 75 3.73 26.26 -6.93
CA PRO A 75 2.42 26.75 -6.47
C PRO A 75 1.23 26.21 -7.27
N LYS A 76 1.29 26.23 -8.61
CA LYS A 76 0.24 25.64 -9.46
C LYS A 76 0.09 24.14 -9.20
N PHE A 77 1.20 23.39 -9.20
CA PHE A 77 1.18 21.96 -8.89
C PHE A 77 0.58 21.67 -7.51
N TYR A 78 0.99 22.41 -6.48
CA TYR A 78 0.50 22.26 -5.12
C TYR A 78 -1.01 22.44 -5.07
N LYS A 79 -1.52 23.50 -5.72
CA LYS A 79 -2.95 23.79 -5.79
C LYS A 79 -3.71 22.68 -6.51
N GLU A 80 -3.27 22.26 -7.70
CA GLU A 80 -3.91 21.20 -8.47
C GLU A 80 -3.92 19.86 -7.72
N PHE A 81 -2.82 19.53 -7.04
CA PHE A 81 -2.73 18.32 -6.23
C PHE A 81 -3.62 18.41 -4.99
N TYR A 82 -3.64 19.54 -4.31
CA TYR A 82 -4.50 19.78 -3.15
C TYR A 82 -5.98 19.65 -3.53
N GLU A 83 -6.43 20.40 -4.55
CA GLU A 83 -7.83 20.42 -5.00
C GLU A 83 -8.30 19.05 -5.50
N ALA A 84 -7.42 18.24 -6.10
CA ALA A 84 -7.79 16.90 -6.57
C ALA A 84 -8.13 15.91 -5.44
N PHE A 85 -7.64 16.16 -4.23
CA PHE A 85 -7.80 15.25 -3.09
C PHE A 85 -8.41 15.90 -1.85
N GLU A 86 -8.75 17.19 -1.90
CA GLU A 86 -9.52 17.81 -0.84
C GLU A 86 -10.82 17.02 -0.63
N PRO A 87 -11.33 16.90 0.60
CA PRO A 87 -12.41 15.96 0.90
C PRO A 87 -13.65 16.11 0.03
N ASP A 88 -13.97 17.32 -0.42
CA ASP A 88 -15.16 17.57 -1.24
C ASP A 88 -15.01 17.15 -2.71
N ASN A 89 -13.77 17.00 -3.19
CA ASN A 89 -13.46 16.58 -4.57
C ASN A 89 -12.92 15.16 -4.68
N ASP A 90 -12.47 14.54 -3.57
CA ASP A 90 -11.87 13.21 -3.61
C ASP A 90 -12.90 12.11 -3.95
N VAL A 91 -12.88 11.70 -5.22
CA VAL A 91 -13.69 10.63 -5.80
C VAL A 91 -12.87 9.39 -6.17
N LEU A 92 -11.64 9.25 -5.65
CA LEU A 92 -10.71 8.19 -6.04
C LEU A 92 -11.31 6.79 -5.81
N LEU A 93 -11.77 6.53 -4.58
CA LEU A 93 -12.34 5.24 -4.19
C LEU A 93 -13.65 4.96 -4.94
N GLU A 94 -14.54 5.94 -5.02
CA GLU A 94 -15.82 5.84 -5.72
C GLU A 94 -15.61 5.50 -7.20
N THR A 95 -14.69 6.20 -7.87
CA THR A 95 -14.36 5.98 -9.27
C THR A 95 -13.76 4.60 -9.50
N ALA A 96 -12.87 4.14 -8.61
CA ALA A 96 -12.31 2.79 -8.68
C ALA A 96 -13.38 1.70 -8.51
N ILE A 97 -14.32 1.86 -7.57
CA ILE A 97 -15.44 0.93 -7.39
C ILE A 97 -16.36 0.94 -8.62
N SER A 98 -16.69 2.11 -9.14
CA SER A 98 -17.51 2.25 -10.36
C SER A 98 -16.87 1.53 -11.55
N LYS A 99 -15.55 1.71 -11.78
CA LYS A 99 -14.81 0.98 -12.82
C LYS A 99 -14.76 -0.52 -12.56
N LEU A 100 -14.69 -0.95 -11.30
CA LEU A 100 -14.73 -2.37 -10.96
C LEU A 100 -16.07 -3.01 -11.37
N GLU A 101 -17.18 -2.29 -11.27
CA GLU A 101 -18.52 -2.78 -11.56
C GLU A 101 -18.90 -2.68 -13.06
N ASP A 102 -18.27 -1.79 -13.82
CA ASP A 102 -18.60 -1.53 -15.24
C ASP A 102 -17.99 -2.53 -16.24
N ASP A 103 -18.84 -3.37 -16.86
CA ASP A 103 -18.45 -4.32 -17.90
C ASP A 103 -17.86 -3.67 -19.17
N VAL A 104 -18.26 -2.44 -19.51
CA VAL A 104 -17.74 -1.71 -20.68
C VAL A 104 -16.28 -1.35 -20.46
N VAL A 105 -15.92 -0.92 -19.24
CA VAL A 105 -14.52 -0.63 -18.87
C VAL A 105 -13.65 -1.87 -19.05
N TRP A 106 -14.09 -3.04 -18.59
CA TRP A 106 -13.30 -4.27 -18.71
C TRP A 106 -13.21 -4.80 -20.14
N LYS A 107 -14.27 -4.66 -20.94
CA LYS A 107 -14.24 -4.97 -22.37
C LYS A 107 -13.26 -4.07 -23.15
N ALA A 108 -13.13 -2.81 -22.74
CA ALA A 108 -12.17 -1.87 -23.32
C ALA A 108 -10.71 -2.14 -22.89
N HIS A 109 -10.50 -2.88 -21.79
CA HIS A 109 -9.18 -3.18 -21.24
C HIS A 109 -8.93 -4.69 -21.10
N PRO A 110 -8.99 -5.48 -22.18
CA PRO A 110 -8.94 -6.95 -22.13
C PRO A 110 -7.61 -7.54 -21.63
N HIS A 111 -6.55 -6.72 -21.58
CA HIS A 111 -5.24 -7.10 -21.04
C HIS A 111 -5.21 -7.08 -19.50
N LYS A 112 -6.10 -6.31 -18.85
CA LYS A 112 -6.19 -6.23 -17.39
C LYS A 112 -7.17 -7.25 -16.85
N LYS A 113 -6.76 -7.97 -15.81
CA LYS A 113 -7.69 -8.83 -15.05
C LYS A 113 -8.63 -7.97 -14.22
N ARG A 114 -9.93 -8.27 -14.26
CA ARG A 114 -10.95 -7.63 -13.40
C ARG A 114 -10.63 -7.88 -11.93
N SER A 115 -10.12 -6.86 -11.27
CA SER A 115 -9.72 -6.86 -9.86
C SER A 115 -9.82 -5.45 -9.30
N LEU A 116 -9.91 -5.32 -7.97
CA LEU A 116 -10.02 -4.01 -7.34
C LEU A 116 -8.78 -3.16 -7.66
N ILE A 117 -7.59 -3.76 -7.62
CA ILE A 117 -6.37 -3.02 -7.88
C ILE A 117 -6.24 -2.54 -9.34
N ASN A 118 -6.66 -3.34 -10.32
CA ASN A 118 -6.65 -2.90 -11.72
C ASN A 118 -7.69 -1.79 -11.95
N ALA A 119 -8.79 -1.79 -11.18
CA ALA A 119 -9.73 -0.67 -11.20
C ALA A 119 -9.08 0.63 -10.68
N PHE A 120 -8.33 0.56 -9.58
CA PHE A 120 -7.51 1.69 -9.09
C PHE A 120 -6.47 2.12 -10.13
N ALA A 121 -5.75 1.18 -10.75
CA ALA A 121 -4.76 1.47 -11.78
C ALA A 121 -5.38 2.24 -12.97
N LEU A 122 -6.58 1.82 -13.41
CA LEU A 122 -7.36 2.53 -14.42
C LEU A 122 -7.84 3.89 -13.94
N THR A 123 -8.24 4.04 -12.68
CA THR A 123 -8.61 5.34 -12.08
C THR A 123 -7.43 6.30 -12.08
N TYR A 124 -6.27 5.88 -11.58
CA TYR A 124 -5.05 6.68 -11.63
C TYR A 124 -4.71 7.07 -13.07
N ALA A 125 -4.71 6.13 -14.00
CA ALA A 125 -4.38 6.41 -15.41
C ALA A 125 -5.33 7.42 -16.09
N SER A 126 -6.52 7.69 -15.54
CA SER A 126 -7.45 8.72 -16.03
C SER A 126 -7.35 10.07 -15.32
N MET A 127 -6.55 10.19 -14.26
CA MET A 127 -6.36 11.46 -13.56
C MET A 127 -5.27 12.28 -14.23
N PRO A 128 -5.47 13.59 -14.49
CA PRO A 128 -4.44 14.46 -15.06
C PRO A 128 -3.11 14.43 -14.28
N LEU A 129 -3.17 14.28 -12.96
CA LEU A 129 -1.98 14.14 -12.10
C LEU A 129 -1.12 12.90 -12.40
N PHE A 130 -1.70 11.85 -12.98
CA PHE A 130 -1.06 10.54 -13.14
C PHE A 130 -1.17 9.93 -14.54
N GLU A 131 -1.78 10.64 -15.50
CA GLU A 131 -1.81 10.17 -16.89
C GLU A 131 -0.40 10.14 -17.51
N GLY A 132 -0.22 9.30 -18.53
CA GLY A 132 1.05 9.10 -19.22
C GLY A 132 1.75 7.80 -18.82
N ASP A 133 2.96 7.63 -19.34
CA ASP A 133 3.82 6.48 -19.07
C ASP A 133 5.17 6.91 -18.51
N PHE A 134 5.95 5.92 -18.06
CA PHE A 134 7.24 6.13 -17.41
C PHE A 134 8.30 6.77 -18.33
N LYS A 135 8.02 6.96 -19.63
CA LYS A 135 8.91 7.55 -20.62
C LYS A 135 9.32 8.98 -20.29
N ILE A 136 8.48 9.71 -19.57
CA ILE A 136 8.79 11.07 -19.09
C ILE A 136 10.09 11.12 -18.26
N PHE A 137 10.56 9.99 -17.73
CA PHE A 137 11.81 9.91 -16.96
C PHE A 137 13.00 9.32 -17.72
N ASP A 138 12.88 9.03 -19.03
CA ASP A 138 13.98 8.43 -19.81
C ASP A 138 15.17 9.39 -19.94
N ASN A 139 14.88 10.64 -20.30
CA ASN A 139 15.87 11.72 -20.37
C ASN A 139 15.29 12.94 -19.64
N PRO A 140 15.44 13.03 -18.31
CA PRO A 140 14.89 14.14 -17.55
C PRO A 140 15.48 15.46 -18.04
N GLU A 141 14.62 16.41 -18.40
CA GLU A 141 15.02 17.70 -18.99
C GLU A 141 15.48 18.70 -17.92
N HIS A 142 14.89 18.61 -16.72
CA HIS A 142 15.22 19.48 -15.59
C HIS A 142 16.42 18.98 -14.76
N THR A 143 17.12 19.93 -14.13
CA THR A 143 18.22 19.64 -13.19
C THR A 143 17.77 19.02 -11.87
N ASN A 144 16.46 18.96 -11.62
CA ASN A 144 15.86 18.50 -10.37
C ASN A 144 15.17 17.15 -10.64
N LEU A 145 15.09 16.27 -9.63
CA LEU A 145 14.47 14.93 -9.75
C LEU A 145 15.00 14.06 -10.90
N LYS A 146 16.31 14.12 -11.16
CA LYS A 146 17.00 13.27 -12.15
C LYS A 146 16.85 11.77 -11.86
N HIS A 147 16.66 11.40 -10.59
CA HIS A 147 16.63 10.02 -10.14
C HIS A 147 15.30 9.71 -9.45
N VAL A 148 14.47 8.89 -10.08
CA VAL A 148 13.19 8.45 -9.49
C VAL A 148 13.22 6.95 -9.25
N CYS A 149 12.69 6.52 -8.10
CA CYS A 149 12.42 5.13 -7.81
C CYS A 149 11.09 4.98 -7.08
N PHE A 150 10.11 4.39 -7.78
CA PHE A 150 8.84 4.00 -7.19
C PHE A 150 8.92 2.52 -6.82
N ASN A 151 8.81 2.21 -5.52
CA ASN A 151 9.10 0.89 -4.99
C ASN A 151 7.86 0.01 -4.91
N ALA A 152 8.00 -1.23 -5.36
CA ALA A 152 7.06 -2.32 -5.18
C ALA A 152 7.80 -3.58 -4.68
N THR A 153 7.08 -4.68 -4.54
CA THR A 153 7.62 -5.98 -4.10
C THR A 153 7.26 -7.04 -5.13
N ASP A 154 8.26 -7.79 -5.59
CA ASP A 154 8.07 -8.94 -6.46
C ASP A 154 7.83 -10.22 -5.65
N PHE A 155 6.77 -10.94 -5.98
CA PHE A 155 6.34 -12.16 -5.27
C PHE A 155 6.93 -13.44 -5.85
N SER A 156 7.64 -13.38 -6.98
CA SER A 156 8.34 -14.54 -7.54
C SER A 156 9.66 -14.80 -6.79
N PHE A 157 10.38 -13.75 -6.38
CA PHE A 157 11.64 -13.89 -5.64
C PHE A 157 11.63 -13.26 -4.23
N GLY A 158 10.55 -12.59 -3.84
CA GLY A 158 10.45 -11.92 -2.53
C GLY A 158 11.40 -10.72 -2.41
N LEU A 159 11.64 -10.01 -3.51
CA LEU A 159 12.60 -8.91 -3.59
C LEU A 159 11.91 -7.59 -3.94
N ALA A 160 12.48 -6.47 -3.49
CA ALA A 160 12.04 -5.14 -3.92
C ALA A 160 12.12 -5.01 -5.45
N PHE A 161 10.97 -4.71 -6.07
CA PHE A 161 10.83 -4.39 -7.49
C PHE A 161 10.84 -2.88 -7.67
N ARG A 162 11.80 -2.34 -8.43
CA ARG A 162 12.01 -0.90 -8.55
C ARG A 162 11.59 -0.40 -9.93
N PHE A 163 10.55 0.43 -9.96
CA PHE A 163 10.27 1.27 -11.12
C PHE A 163 11.20 2.48 -11.06
N GLN A 164 12.39 2.36 -11.65
CA GLN A 164 13.41 3.40 -11.59
C GLN A 164 14.01 3.71 -12.96
N ASN A 165 14.26 4.99 -13.20
CA ASN A 165 14.81 5.46 -14.47
C ASN A 165 16.31 5.18 -14.56
N THR A 166 17.01 5.35 -13.44
CA THR A 166 18.45 5.12 -13.29
C THR A 166 18.71 3.90 -12.40
N GLY A 167 19.72 3.12 -12.78
CA GLY A 167 20.05 1.85 -12.12
C GLY A 167 19.31 0.66 -12.72
N ARG A 168 19.07 -0.36 -11.89
CA ARG A 168 18.49 -1.65 -12.30
C ARG A 168 16.96 -1.63 -12.22
N PHE A 169 16.25 -1.59 -13.33
CA PHE A 169 14.80 -1.69 -13.34
C PHE A 169 14.34 -3.08 -12.84
N GLY A 170 13.30 -3.13 -12.00
CA GLY A 170 12.85 -4.34 -11.32
C GLY A 170 13.84 -4.78 -10.22
N ASN A 171 14.36 -5.99 -10.30
CA ASN A 171 15.32 -6.55 -9.34
C ASN A 171 16.40 -7.39 -10.04
N LYS A 172 17.36 -7.96 -9.28
CA LYS A 172 18.48 -8.72 -9.89
C LYS A 172 17.99 -9.93 -10.71
N PRO A 173 17.09 -10.78 -10.21
CA PRO A 173 16.51 -11.86 -11.00
C PRO A 173 15.67 -11.41 -12.19
N LEU A 174 14.92 -10.32 -12.11
CA LEU A 174 13.98 -9.93 -13.18
C LEU A 174 14.61 -9.02 -14.24
N ASN A 175 15.63 -8.23 -13.90
CA ASN A 175 16.26 -7.31 -14.83
C ASN A 175 16.99 -8.03 -15.99
N ASN A 176 16.66 -7.65 -17.22
CA ASN A 176 17.25 -8.15 -18.46
C ASN A 176 17.06 -7.12 -19.59
N THR A 177 17.54 -7.42 -20.81
CA THR A 177 17.42 -6.49 -21.94
C THR A 177 15.98 -6.26 -22.37
N GLN A 178 15.13 -7.30 -22.37
CA GLN A 178 13.74 -7.26 -22.82
C GLN A 178 12.87 -6.37 -21.92
N ILE A 179 13.00 -6.48 -20.59
CA ILE A 179 12.26 -5.61 -19.67
C ILE A 179 12.73 -4.15 -19.78
N ASN A 180 14.02 -3.91 -20.02
CA ASN A 180 14.55 -2.55 -20.19
C ASN A 180 14.09 -1.87 -21.49
N GLN A 181 13.71 -2.63 -22.51
CA GLN A 181 13.07 -2.07 -23.73
C GLN A 181 11.63 -1.64 -23.49
N LEU A 182 10.97 -2.23 -22.49
CA LEU A 182 9.54 -2.00 -22.20
C LEU A 182 9.31 -1.02 -21.05
N LYS A 183 10.29 -0.82 -20.16
CA LYS A 183 10.10 -0.10 -18.89
C LYS A 183 9.52 1.32 -19.03
N TYR A 184 9.83 2.02 -20.13
CA TYR A 184 9.35 3.38 -20.36
C TYR A 184 7.92 3.44 -20.92
N HIS A 185 7.35 2.31 -21.34
CA HIS A 185 5.96 2.24 -21.82
C HIS A 185 4.99 1.77 -20.74
N ILE A 186 5.43 1.75 -19.48
CA ILE A 186 4.60 1.37 -18.34
C ILE A 186 3.76 2.56 -17.93
N PRO A 187 2.41 2.45 -17.90
CA PRO A 187 1.55 3.52 -17.43
C PRO A 187 1.88 3.91 -15.98
N LEU A 188 1.90 5.23 -15.70
CA LEU A 188 2.17 5.72 -14.35
C LEU A 188 1.11 5.25 -13.35
N GLY A 189 -0.16 5.15 -13.77
CA GLY A 189 -1.24 4.60 -12.96
C GLY A 189 -0.99 3.17 -12.48
N ASP A 190 -0.35 2.34 -13.31
CA ASP A 190 0.03 0.97 -12.93
C ASP A 190 1.18 0.95 -11.92
N ILE A 191 2.12 1.89 -12.04
CA ILE A 191 3.22 2.06 -11.07
C ILE A 191 2.67 2.44 -9.69
N ILE A 192 1.75 3.40 -9.64
CA ILE A 192 1.10 3.84 -8.40
C ILE A 192 0.37 2.65 -7.78
N ALA A 193 -0.50 1.98 -8.55
CA ALA A 193 -1.26 0.82 -8.08
C ALA A 193 -0.36 -0.32 -7.58
N SER A 194 0.74 -0.62 -8.29
CA SER A 194 1.75 -1.60 -7.87
C SER A 194 2.42 -1.25 -6.56
N SER A 195 2.65 0.04 -6.33
CA SER A 195 3.29 0.52 -5.12
C SER A 195 2.34 0.51 -3.92
N SER A 196 1.02 0.61 -4.15
CA SER A 196 -0.02 0.76 -3.12
C SER A 196 -0.93 -0.45 -2.90
N CYS A 197 -0.67 -1.60 -3.52
CA CYS A 197 -1.50 -2.81 -3.42
C CYS A 197 -1.15 -3.66 -2.18
N PHE A 198 -1.60 -3.21 -1.00
CA PHE A 198 -1.30 -3.87 0.27
C PHE A 198 -1.96 -5.27 0.39
N PRO A 199 -1.22 -6.34 0.80
CA PRO A 199 -1.55 -7.78 0.68
C PRO A 199 -2.76 -8.34 1.45
N LEU A 200 -3.70 -7.51 1.91
CA LEU A 200 -4.97 -7.93 2.53
C LEU A 200 -6.20 -7.23 1.95
N GLY A 201 -6.01 -6.09 1.28
CA GLY A 201 -7.09 -5.34 0.62
C GLY A 201 -7.09 -5.49 -0.89
N PHE A 202 -5.97 -5.93 -1.49
CA PHE A 202 -5.76 -5.91 -2.94
C PHE A 202 -5.12 -7.19 -3.45
N GLU A 203 -5.46 -7.56 -4.68
CA GLU A 203 -4.73 -8.56 -5.47
C GLU A 203 -3.40 -7.99 -5.99
N PRO A 204 -2.39 -8.82 -6.29
CA PRO A 204 -1.19 -8.36 -7.00
C PRO A 204 -1.52 -7.95 -8.44
N LEU A 205 -0.83 -6.93 -8.97
CA LEU A 205 -0.77 -6.73 -10.43
C LEU A 205 0.15 -7.78 -11.04
N VAL A 206 -0.17 -8.26 -12.24
CA VAL A 206 0.61 -9.28 -12.94
C VAL A 206 1.47 -8.65 -14.02
N PHE A 207 2.76 -8.52 -13.78
CA PHE A 207 3.73 -8.02 -14.76
C PHE A 207 4.21 -9.15 -15.68
N PRO A 208 4.34 -8.95 -17.01
CA PRO A 208 4.00 -7.74 -17.78
C PRO A 208 2.52 -7.67 -18.22
N ASP A 209 1.75 -8.73 -18.01
CA ASP A 209 0.42 -8.96 -18.62
C ASP A 209 -0.57 -7.80 -18.39
N ASP A 210 -0.71 -7.31 -17.16
CA ASP A 210 -1.62 -6.21 -16.81
C ASP A 210 -1.12 -4.82 -17.24
N TYR A 211 0.16 -4.68 -17.62
CA TYR A 211 0.82 -3.38 -17.85
C TYR A 211 0.86 -2.99 -19.33
N PHE A 212 0.83 -3.97 -20.25
CA PHE A 212 0.94 -3.71 -21.68
C PHE A 212 -0.32 -4.13 -22.43
N LYS A 213 -0.86 -3.20 -23.22
CA LYS A 213 -2.08 -3.42 -24.02
C LYS A 213 -1.85 -4.39 -25.17
N ASP A 214 -0.73 -4.27 -25.88
CA ASP A 214 -0.42 -5.08 -27.07
C ASP A 214 0.44 -6.30 -26.72
N HIS A 215 -0.23 -7.40 -26.38
CA HIS A 215 0.41 -8.70 -26.14
C HIS A 215 0.95 -9.37 -27.42
N LYS A 216 0.68 -8.82 -28.60
CA LYS A 216 1.23 -9.31 -29.87
C LYS A 216 2.52 -8.62 -30.27
N SER A 217 2.87 -7.51 -29.62
CA SER A 217 4.12 -6.79 -29.89
C SER A 217 5.34 -7.72 -29.76
N PRO A 218 6.36 -7.57 -30.63
CA PRO A 218 7.58 -8.38 -30.55
C PRO A 218 8.27 -8.27 -29.20
N SER A 219 8.35 -7.07 -28.62
CA SER A 219 8.98 -6.82 -27.33
C SER A 219 8.26 -7.52 -26.17
N TYR A 220 6.92 -7.50 -26.15
CA TYR A 220 6.15 -8.24 -25.15
C TYR A 220 6.36 -9.76 -25.27
N ARG A 221 6.26 -10.31 -26.49
CA ARG A 221 6.46 -11.75 -26.73
C ARG A 221 7.88 -12.19 -26.37
N ALA A 222 8.88 -11.35 -26.64
CA ALA A 222 10.27 -11.61 -26.25
C ALA A 222 10.48 -11.59 -24.74
N LEU A 223 9.74 -10.76 -24.00
CA LEU A 223 9.76 -10.79 -22.53
C LEU A 223 9.05 -12.05 -22.00
N LYS A 224 7.87 -12.38 -22.52
CA LYS A 224 7.06 -13.55 -22.11
C LYS A 224 7.69 -14.91 -22.47
N SER A 225 8.63 -14.96 -23.41
CA SER A 225 9.34 -16.21 -23.74
C SER A 225 10.41 -16.59 -22.72
N LEU A 226 10.73 -15.72 -21.77
CA LEU A 226 11.66 -16.02 -20.69
C LEU A 226 10.92 -16.78 -19.57
N ASP A 227 11.51 -17.87 -19.07
CA ASP A 227 10.92 -18.73 -18.02
C ASP A 227 10.39 -17.95 -16.81
N ARG A 228 11.10 -16.89 -16.40
CA ARG A 228 10.73 -16.09 -15.23
C ARG A 228 9.54 -15.13 -15.44
N PHE A 229 9.02 -15.02 -16.67
CA PHE A 229 7.87 -14.17 -17.02
C PHE A 229 6.73 -14.96 -17.68
N ILE A 230 6.90 -16.26 -17.94
CA ILE A 230 5.92 -17.07 -18.68
C ILE A 230 4.53 -17.07 -18.01
N ASP A 231 4.49 -17.20 -16.69
CA ASP A 231 3.28 -17.17 -15.87
C ASP A 231 2.94 -15.76 -15.33
N GLY A 232 3.78 -14.77 -15.68
CA GLY A 232 3.73 -13.44 -15.09
C GLY A 232 4.36 -13.38 -13.70
N VAL A 233 4.58 -12.15 -13.23
CA VAL A 233 5.20 -11.82 -11.95
C VAL A 233 4.19 -11.02 -11.13
N GLY A 234 3.84 -11.52 -9.94
CA GLY A 234 2.99 -10.77 -9.02
C GLY A 234 3.76 -9.60 -8.41
N ILE A 235 3.25 -8.38 -8.60
CA ILE A 235 3.81 -7.14 -8.04
C ILE A 235 2.84 -6.60 -6.98
N MET A 236 3.40 -6.35 -5.80
CA MET A 236 2.71 -5.97 -4.57
C MET A 236 3.29 -4.69 -3.95
N ASP A 237 2.61 -4.13 -2.96
CA ASP A 237 3.04 -2.90 -2.25
C ASP A 237 4.53 -2.96 -1.83
N GLY A 238 5.25 -1.85 -2.05
CA GLY A 238 6.69 -1.76 -1.73
C GLY A 238 6.99 -1.81 -0.23
N GLY A 239 5.99 -1.54 0.61
CA GLY A 239 6.07 -1.54 2.06
C GLY A 239 6.39 -2.89 2.67
N ILE A 240 6.17 -3.98 1.92
CA ILE A 240 6.53 -5.34 2.32
C ILE A 240 8.06 -5.49 2.37
N ALA A 241 8.77 -4.98 1.37
CA ALA A 241 10.23 -5.10 1.29
C ALA A 241 10.96 -3.95 2.00
N ASP A 242 10.52 -2.71 1.80
CA ASP A 242 11.13 -1.52 2.39
C ASP A 242 10.11 -0.35 2.40
N ASN A 243 9.35 -0.22 3.49
CA ASN A 243 8.36 0.85 3.62
C ASN A 243 8.94 2.25 3.64
N GLN A 244 10.24 2.42 3.90
CA GLN A 244 10.86 3.74 4.00
C GLN A 244 11.51 4.16 2.70
N GLY A 245 11.65 3.24 1.72
CA GLY A 245 12.34 3.50 0.46
C GLY A 245 13.84 3.77 0.62
N ILE A 246 14.43 3.47 1.80
CA ILE A 246 15.83 3.76 2.12
C ILE A 246 16.77 2.95 1.23
N GLY A 247 16.54 1.65 1.08
CA GLY A 247 17.45 0.78 0.34
C GLY A 247 17.61 1.21 -1.12
N SER A 248 16.52 1.67 -1.73
CA SER A 248 16.55 2.23 -3.08
C SER A 248 17.24 3.59 -3.16
N MET A 249 17.04 4.47 -2.17
CA MET A 249 17.75 5.75 -2.10
C MET A 249 19.26 5.56 -1.93
N ILE A 250 19.69 4.62 -1.09
CA ILE A 250 21.11 4.29 -0.93
C ILE A 250 21.68 3.73 -2.23
N ASN A 251 20.92 2.89 -2.95
CA ASN A 251 21.35 2.42 -4.26
C ASN A 251 21.51 3.55 -5.25
N ILE A 252 20.59 4.54 -5.28
CA ILE A 252 20.70 5.77 -6.08
C ILE A 252 21.98 6.52 -5.72
N SER A 253 22.17 6.88 -4.46
CA SER A 253 23.35 7.64 -3.99
C SER A 253 24.69 6.98 -4.31
N ARG A 254 24.72 5.65 -4.42
CA ARG A 254 25.93 4.87 -4.74
C ARG A 254 26.12 4.56 -6.23
N GLN A 255 25.22 5.03 -7.11
CA GLN A 255 25.36 4.75 -8.54
C GLN A 255 26.59 5.46 -9.12
N SER A 256 27.37 4.75 -9.94
CA SER A 256 28.53 5.32 -10.63
C SER A 256 28.17 6.40 -11.65
N LYS A 257 26.93 6.39 -12.16
CA LYS A 257 26.43 7.38 -13.12
C LYS A 257 26.05 8.73 -12.48
N MET A 258 25.88 8.78 -11.16
CA MET A 258 25.66 10.05 -10.48
C MET A 258 26.97 10.84 -10.44
N LYS A 259 26.89 12.15 -10.73
CA LYS A 259 28.02 13.07 -10.56
C LYS A 259 28.21 13.35 -9.07
N GLY A 260 28.79 12.39 -8.34
CA GLY A 260 28.92 12.43 -6.89
C GLY A 260 27.89 11.57 -6.16
N ARG A 261 27.84 11.71 -4.84
CA ARG A 261 26.84 11.06 -3.96
C ARG A 261 25.91 12.12 -3.41
N LEU A 262 24.72 11.71 -2.99
CA LEU A 262 23.80 12.61 -2.28
C LEU A 262 24.50 13.16 -1.02
N ASN A 263 24.38 14.46 -0.82
CA ASN A 263 24.91 15.16 0.35
C ASN A 263 23.95 15.07 1.54
N LEU A 264 22.65 14.96 1.26
CA LEU A 264 21.62 14.80 2.27
C LEU A 264 20.55 13.81 1.81
N ILE A 265 20.13 12.93 2.71
CA ILE A 265 18.99 12.05 2.55
C ILE A 265 17.99 12.42 3.64
N ILE A 266 16.78 12.82 3.24
CA ILE A 266 15.67 13.12 4.15
C ILE A 266 14.66 11.98 4.05
N VAL A 267 14.57 11.18 5.11
CA VAL A 267 13.62 10.07 5.22
C VAL A 267 12.33 10.57 5.86
N ASN A 268 11.28 10.74 5.07
CA ASN A 268 9.97 11.18 5.55
C ASN A 268 9.10 9.95 5.83
N ASP A 269 8.90 9.67 7.11
CA ASP A 269 8.30 8.44 7.57
C ASP A 269 7.04 8.65 8.42
N VAL A 270 5.92 8.14 7.92
CA VAL A 270 4.62 8.24 8.59
C VAL A 270 4.18 6.95 9.28
N GLY A 271 4.95 5.87 9.14
CA GLY A 271 4.53 4.60 9.70
C GLY A 271 4.74 4.54 11.21
N SER A 272 3.77 3.94 11.89
CA SER A 272 3.79 3.81 13.35
C SER A 272 4.82 2.79 13.80
N PHE A 273 5.63 3.16 14.80
CA PHE A 273 6.48 2.23 15.55
C PHE A 273 5.72 1.49 16.65
N LYS A 274 4.52 1.98 17.02
CA LYS A 274 3.68 1.43 18.09
C LYS A 274 2.93 0.21 17.56
N MET A 275 2.92 -0.84 18.36
CA MET A 275 2.06 -2.01 18.14
C MET A 275 1.03 -2.07 19.25
N ASP A 276 -0.25 -2.14 18.91
CA ASP A 276 -1.28 -2.46 19.90
C ASP A 276 -1.03 -3.86 20.45
N PRO A 277 -1.01 -4.08 21.77
CA PRO A 277 -0.79 -5.41 22.32
C PRO A 277 -1.81 -6.41 21.78
N TRP A 278 -1.35 -7.59 21.35
CA TRP A 278 -2.26 -8.69 21.02
C TRP A 278 -3.02 -9.09 22.30
N LYS A 279 -4.34 -9.24 22.17
CA LYS A 279 -5.21 -9.62 23.28
C LYS A 279 -5.74 -11.03 23.01
N PRO A 280 -5.56 -11.97 23.94
CA PRO A 280 -6.15 -13.30 23.81
C PRO A 280 -7.67 -13.21 23.86
N ASP A 281 -8.35 -14.13 23.17
CA ASP A 281 -9.80 -14.27 23.32
C ASP A 281 -10.14 -14.68 24.77
N THR A 282 -10.93 -13.85 25.45
CA THR A 282 -11.37 -14.03 26.85
C THR A 282 -12.80 -14.57 26.95
N THR A 283 -13.46 -14.88 25.83
CA THR A 283 -14.84 -15.38 25.85
C THR A 283 -14.94 -16.69 26.65
N GLY A 284 -15.94 -16.74 27.54
CA GLY A 284 -16.19 -17.92 28.36
C GLY A 284 -16.59 -19.13 27.50
N LEU A 285 -16.03 -20.30 27.80
CA LEU A 285 -16.36 -21.55 27.10
C LEU A 285 -17.82 -21.92 27.37
N GLN A 286 -18.68 -21.78 26.35
CA GLN A 286 -20.07 -22.23 26.39
C GLN A 286 -20.15 -23.77 26.38
N PRO A 287 -21.20 -24.40 26.93
CA PRO A 287 -21.21 -25.84 27.18
C PRO A 287 -21.13 -26.71 25.92
N LYS A 288 -20.38 -27.81 26.08
CA LYS A 288 -19.99 -28.89 25.16
C LYS A 288 -20.93 -29.10 23.96
N LYS A 289 -20.62 -28.44 22.84
CA LYS A 289 -20.92 -29.01 21.51
C LYS A 289 -19.62 -29.61 21.00
N THR A 290 -19.57 -30.94 20.83
CA THR A 290 -18.41 -31.64 20.28
C THR A 290 -18.34 -31.38 18.77
N LEU A 291 -17.14 -31.21 18.19
CA LEU A 291 -16.93 -30.91 16.75
C LEU A 291 -17.73 -31.82 15.82
N LYS A 292 -17.78 -33.12 16.17
CA LYS A 292 -18.57 -34.13 15.49
C LYS A 292 -20.07 -33.77 15.44
N ASN A 293 -20.65 -33.31 16.54
CA ASN A 293 -22.07 -33.01 16.65
C ASN A 293 -22.47 -31.71 15.94
N ALA A 294 -21.61 -30.69 15.90
CA ALA A 294 -21.91 -29.45 15.19
C ALA A 294 -21.75 -29.59 13.67
N VAL A 295 -20.70 -30.27 13.20
CA VAL A 295 -20.53 -30.57 11.76
C VAL A 295 -21.64 -31.50 11.27
N LEU A 296 -21.99 -32.53 12.05
CA LEU A 296 -23.14 -33.39 11.75
C LEU A 296 -24.47 -32.62 11.80
N SER A 297 -24.65 -31.68 12.74
CA SER A 297 -25.86 -30.86 12.84
C SER A 297 -25.97 -29.87 11.67
N PHE A 298 -24.90 -29.17 11.31
CA PHE A 298 -24.86 -28.27 10.17
C PHE A 298 -25.10 -29.02 8.86
N LEU A 299 -24.39 -30.13 8.61
CA LEU A 299 -24.59 -30.96 7.43
C LEU A 299 -25.96 -31.66 7.41
N SER A 300 -26.56 -31.98 8.57
CA SER A 300 -27.93 -32.53 8.62
C SER A 300 -29.00 -31.54 8.18
N HIS A 301 -28.75 -30.23 8.26
CA HIS A 301 -29.69 -29.23 7.73
C HIS A 301 -29.75 -29.24 6.20
N PHE A 302 -28.69 -29.72 5.54
CA PHE A 302 -28.51 -29.76 4.09
C PHE A 302 -28.60 -31.17 3.49
N GLY A 303 -28.86 -32.22 4.27
CA GLY A 303 -29.07 -33.57 3.74
C GLY A 303 -30.31 -33.63 2.83
N VAL A 304 -30.39 -34.64 1.94
CA VAL A 304 -31.52 -34.83 1.02
C VAL A 304 -32.84 -34.90 1.82
N LYS A 305 -33.73 -33.92 1.61
CA LYS A 305 -35.06 -33.88 2.23
C LYS A 305 -36.12 -34.37 1.24
N PRO A 306 -37.22 -34.99 1.72
CA PRO A 306 -38.35 -35.38 0.86
C PRO A 306 -38.90 -34.21 0.03
N LEU A 307 -38.84 -32.99 0.59
CA LEU A 307 -39.26 -31.77 -0.09
C LEU A 307 -38.50 -31.49 -1.40
N TYR A 308 -37.22 -31.85 -1.51
CA TYR A 308 -36.43 -31.62 -2.73
C TYR A 308 -36.92 -32.51 -3.88
N TRP A 309 -37.28 -33.76 -3.57
CA TRP A 309 -37.92 -34.67 -4.51
C TRP A 309 -39.30 -34.19 -4.92
N ILE A 310 -40.09 -33.69 -3.96
CA ILE A 310 -41.42 -33.14 -4.26
C ILE A 310 -41.32 -31.95 -5.21
N ILE A 311 -40.39 -31.01 -4.99
CA ILE A 311 -40.18 -29.84 -5.86
C ILE A 311 -39.75 -30.31 -7.27
N LEU A 312 -38.78 -31.23 -7.36
CA LEU A 312 -38.30 -31.77 -8.62
C LEU A 312 -39.43 -32.46 -9.41
N LEU A 313 -40.16 -33.37 -8.76
CA LEU A 313 -41.26 -34.12 -9.37
C LEU A 313 -42.41 -33.20 -9.76
N THR A 314 -42.70 -32.16 -8.98
CA THR A 314 -43.73 -31.17 -9.32
C THR A 314 -43.35 -30.39 -10.58
N GLY A 315 -42.10 -29.95 -10.71
CA GLY A 315 -41.61 -29.29 -11.92
C GLY A 315 -41.67 -30.20 -13.15
N VAL A 316 -41.21 -31.46 -13.02
CA VAL A 316 -41.24 -32.45 -14.11
C VAL A 316 -42.68 -32.78 -14.51
N LEU A 317 -43.57 -32.97 -13.54
CA LEU A 317 -44.99 -33.22 -13.79
C LEU A 317 -45.63 -32.05 -14.54
N LEU A 318 -45.31 -30.81 -14.17
CA LEU A 318 -45.82 -29.61 -14.81
C LEU A 318 -45.35 -29.50 -16.28
N LEU A 319 -44.10 -29.89 -16.56
CA LEU A 319 -43.57 -29.99 -17.93
C LEU A 319 -44.27 -31.08 -18.75
N VAL A 320 -44.48 -32.26 -18.18
CA VAL A 320 -45.13 -33.40 -18.85
C VAL A 320 -46.61 -33.10 -19.13
N LEU A 321 -47.35 -32.61 -18.15
CA LEU A 321 -48.77 -32.26 -18.30
C LEU A 321 -48.97 -31.13 -19.33
N ASN A 322 -48.07 -30.15 -19.39
CA ASN A 322 -48.08 -29.11 -20.41
C ASN A 322 -47.77 -29.67 -21.81
N SER A 323 -46.83 -30.62 -21.92
CA SER A 323 -46.46 -31.28 -23.19
C SER A 323 -47.58 -32.17 -23.75
N MET A 324 -48.38 -32.77 -22.86
CA MET A 324 -49.54 -33.57 -23.24
C MET A 324 -50.75 -32.72 -23.64
N GLY A 325 -50.67 -31.38 -23.55
CA GLY A 325 -51.74 -30.47 -23.94
C GLY A 325 -52.99 -30.56 -23.06
N ILE A 326 -52.90 -31.17 -21.87
CA ILE A 326 -54.05 -31.48 -21.01
C ILE A 326 -54.80 -30.21 -20.57
N ILE A 327 -54.10 -29.07 -20.49
CA ILE A 327 -54.69 -27.79 -20.09
C ILE A 327 -55.20 -27.06 -21.34
N LYS A 328 -56.53 -27.14 -21.56
CA LYS A 328 -57.24 -26.50 -22.67
C LYS A 328 -56.80 -26.95 -24.08
N ASN A 329 -56.32 -28.19 -24.23
CA ASN A 329 -55.87 -28.77 -25.52
C ASN A 329 -54.77 -27.97 -26.23
N GLN A 330 -54.00 -27.16 -25.50
CA GLN A 330 -52.92 -26.37 -26.07
C GLN A 330 -51.71 -26.33 -25.13
N VAL A 331 -50.54 -26.12 -25.71
CA VAL A 331 -49.27 -26.07 -24.99
C VAL A 331 -48.96 -24.63 -24.65
N TRP A 332 -48.56 -24.36 -23.39
CA TRP A 332 -48.29 -23.01 -22.92
C TRP A 332 -46.78 -22.80 -22.71
N PRO A 333 -46.13 -21.89 -23.46
CA PRO A 333 -44.70 -21.60 -23.29
C PRO A 333 -44.32 -21.16 -21.87
N ALA A 334 -45.19 -20.40 -21.20
CA ALA A 334 -44.98 -19.95 -19.83
C ALA A 334 -44.89 -21.11 -18.82
N LEU A 335 -45.64 -22.20 -19.02
CA LEU A 335 -45.60 -23.38 -18.15
C LEU A 335 -44.33 -24.21 -18.38
N TYR A 336 -43.73 -24.16 -19.58
CA TYR A 336 -42.38 -24.71 -19.78
C TYR A 336 -41.34 -23.94 -18.99
N ILE A 337 -41.36 -22.61 -19.04
CA ILE A 337 -40.40 -21.77 -18.32
C ILE A 337 -40.52 -22.02 -16.81
N VAL A 338 -41.74 -21.97 -16.26
CA VAL A 338 -41.99 -22.20 -14.84
C VAL A 338 -41.65 -23.63 -14.42
N GLY A 339 -42.05 -24.63 -15.21
CA GLY A 339 -41.73 -26.03 -14.97
C GLY A 339 -40.21 -26.29 -14.97
N SER A 340 -39.48 -25.75 -15.94
CA SER A 340 -38.02 -25.89 -16.05
C SER A 340 -37.27 -25.22 -14.91
N ILE A 341 -37.73 -24.05 -14.44
CA ILE A 341 -37.16 -23.37 -13.27
C ILE A 341 -37.36 -24.23 -12.01
N ILE A 342 -38.58 -24.74 -11.79
CA ILE A 342 -38.91 -25.57 -10.62
C ILE A 342 -38.12 -26.89 -10.65
N THR A 343 -38.01 -27.53 -11.81
CA THR A 343 -37.18 -28.73 -12.01
C THR A 343 -35.70 -28.44 -11.74
N GLY A 344 -35.18 -27.31 -12.25
CA GLY A 344 -33.79 -26.89 -12.03
C GLY A 344 -33.47 -26.62 -10.55
N ILE A 345 -34.37 -25.96 -9.82
CA ILE A 345 -34.27 -25.75 -8.38
C ILE A 345 -34.28 -27.08 -7.63
N GLY A 346 -35.24 -27.97 -7.95
CA GLY A 346 -35.34 -29.29 -7.34
C GLY A 346 -34.08 -30.13 -7.56
N LEU A 347 -33.54 -30.15 -8.79
CA LEU A 347 -32.34 -30.89 -9.15
C LEU A 347 -31.09 -30.34 -8.45
N THR A 348 -30.95 -29.02 -8.39
CA THR A 348 -29.82 -28.35 -7.72
C THR A 348 -29.83 -28.65 -6.23
N LEU A 349 -30.98 -28.54 -5.56
CA LEU A 349 -31.13 -28.89 -4.14
C LEU A 349 -30.81 -30.36 -3.87
N LEU A 350 -31.13 -31.25 -4.81
CA LEU A 350 -30.86 -32.68 -4.70
C LEU A 350 -29.36 -32.99 -4.85
N ILE A 351 -28.69 -32.35 -5.82
CA ILE A 351 -27.24 -32.48 -6.03
C ILE A 351 -26.48 -31.92 -4.82
N PHE A 352 -26.83 -30.72 -4.35
CA PHE A 352 -26.24 -30.16 -3.13
C PHE A 352 -26.50 -31.04 -1.90
N GLY A 353 -27.71 -31.61 -1.78
CA GLY A 353 -28.03 -32.52 -0.68
C GLY A 353 -27.30 -33.85 -0.73
N LEU A 354 -27.05 -34.40 -1.93
CA LEU A 354 -26.24 -35.60 -2.14
C LEU A 354 -24.76 -35.32 -1.85
N ILE A 355 -24.22 -34.20 -2.34
CA ILE A 355 -22.84 -33.77 -2.03
C ILE A 355 -22.68 -33.58 -0.53
N ALA A 356 -23.61 -32.90 0.15
CA ALA A 356 -23.60 -32.74 1.60
C ALA A 356 -23.67 -34.10 2.33
N SER A 357 -24.42 -35.07 1.82
CA SER A 357 -24.52 -36.43 2.38
C SER A 357 -23.25 -37.26 2.15
N VAL A 358 -22.59 -37.12 0.98
CA VAL A 358 -21.29 -37.75 0.68
C VAL A 358 -20.20 -37.13 1.55
N VAL A 359 -20.16 -35.80 1.68
CA VAL A 359 -19.25 -35.08 2.57
C VAL A 359 -19.50 -35.43 4.05
N LYS A 360 -20.73 -35.73 4.45
CA LYS A 360 -21.05 -36.25 5.79
C LYS A 360 -20.41 -37.62 6.05
N THR A 361 -20.33 -38.48 5.03
CA THR A 361 -19.76 -39.83 5.11
C THR A 361 -18.23 -39.85 4.92
N PHE A 362 -17.68 -38.97 4.09
CA PHE A 362 -16.25 -38.91 3.75
C PHE A 362 -15.46 -37.77 4.42
N GLY A 363 -16.12 -36.77 5.00
CA GLY A 363 -15.48 -35.56 5.53
C GLY A 363 -14.53 -35.82 6.69
N VAL A 364 -14.81 -36.83 7.53
CA VAL A 364 -13.89 -37.27 8.59
C VAL A 364 -12.65 -37.95 8.00
N GLY A 365 -12.80 -38.66 6.88
CA GLY A 365 -11.69 -39.31 6.15
C GLY A 365 -10.82 -38.31 5.40
N TRP A 366 -11.41 -37.29 4.78
CA TRP A 366 -10.70 -36.20 4.10
C TRP A 366 -9.93 -35.31 5.09
N LEU A 367 -10.54 -34.93 6.22
CA LEU A 367 -9.84 -34.27 7.33
C LEU A 367 -8.69 -35.15 7.85
N ARG A 368 -8.93 -36.44 8.11
CA ARG A 368 -7.86 -37.39 8.52
C ARG A 368 -6.71 -37.47 7.51
N SER A 369 -7.01 -37.46 6.21
CA SER A 369 -6.01 -37.51 5.13
C SER A 369 -5.16 -36.23 5.08
N LEU A 370 -5.80 -35.05 5.16
CA LEU A 370 -5.11 -33.76 5.21
C LEU A 370 -4.25 -33.60 6.47
N PHE A 371 -4.72 -34.10 7.63
CA PHE A 371 -3.94 -34.09 8.87
C PHE A 371 -2.78 -35.09 8.84
N LYS A 372 -2.97 -36.31 8.34
CA LYS A 372 -1.89 -37.30 8.18
C LYS A 372 -0.77 -36.84 7.24
N LYS A 373 -1.10 -36.05 6.22
CA LYS A 373 -0.12 -35.58 5.23
C LYS A 373 0.75 -34.43 5.75
N ASN A 374 0.23 -33.63 6.68
CA ASN A 374 0.84 -32.37 7.10
C ASN A 374 1.28 -32.32 8.57
N VAL A 375 1.08 -33.40 9.35
CA VAL A 375 1.46 -33.49 10.77
C VAL A 375 2.45 -34.64 10.98
N PRO A 376 3.61 -34.40 11.64
CA PRO A 376 4.59 -35.45 11.96
C PRO A 376 3.96 -36.64 12.71
N GLU A 377 4.42 -37.86 12.41
CA GLU A 377 3.82 -39.12 12.88
C GLU A 377 3.75 -39.22 14.42
N VAL A 378 4.69 -38.59 15.12
CA VAL A 378 4.80 -38.52 16.59
C VAL A 378 3.63 -37.77 17.24
N LEU A 379 2.94 -36.89 16.51
CA LEU A 379 1.81 -36.10 17.02
C LEU A 379 0.44 -36.70 16.65
N LEU A 380 0.40 -37.79 15.87
CA LEU A 380 -0.87 -38.34 15.36
C LEU A 380 -1.75 -38.97 16.44
N ASP A 381 -1.16 -39.66 17.41
CA ASP A 381 -1.90 -40.30 18.51
C ASP A 381 -2.47 -39.25 19.49
N ASP A 382 -1.74 -38.15 19.71
CA ASP A 382 -2.18 -36.98 20.49
C ASP A 382 -3.18 -36.09 19.73
N VAL A 383 -3.24 -36.17 18.40
CA VAL A 383 -4.23 -35.43 17.60
C VAL A 383 -5.59 -36.14 17.59
N LEU A 384 -5.64 -37.46 17.80
CA LEU A 384 -6.91 -38.21 17.89
C LEU A 384 -7.70 -37.90 19.17
N THR A 385 -7.07 -37.41 20.23
CA THR A 385 -7.75 -36.87 21.42
C THR A 385 -8.44 -35.52 21.16
N PHE A 386 -8.12 -34.80 20.07
CA PHE A 386 -8.81 -33.56 19.68
C PHE A 386 -10.30 -33.77 19.36
N GLN A 387 -10.71 -35.00 19.06
CA GLN A 387 -12.13 -35.35 18.88
C GLN A 387 -12.97 -35.10 20.14
N LYS A 388 -12.34 -35.05 21.31
CA LYS A 388 -12.98 -34.80 22.61
C LYS A 388 -12.94 -33.32 23.01
N LEU A 389 -12.26 -32.45 22.25
CA LEU A 389 -12.16 -31.04 22.56
C LEU A 389 -13.47 -30.31 22.26
N ASP A 390 -13.77 -29.34 23.13
CA ASP A 390 -14.90 -28.46 22.98
C ASP A 390 -14.74 -27.56 21.74
N ILE A 391 -15.82 -27.32 20.99
CA ILE A 391 -15.77 -26.42 19.81
C ILE A 391 -15.42 -24.99 20.21
N GLY A 392 -15.88 -24.52 21.38
CA GLY A 392 -15.50 -23.22 21.90
C GLY A 392 -13.98 -23.14 22.12
N LEU A 393 -13.37 -24.21 22.63
CA LEU A 393 -11.92 -24.31 22.79
C LEU A 393 -11.19 -24.35 21.43
N ILE A 394 -11.68 -25.12 20.45
CA ILE A 394 -11.10 -25.16 19.09
C ILE A 394 -11.23 -23.79 18.40
N LYS A 395 -12.40 -23.15 18.50
CA LYS A 395 -12.66 -21.81 17.96
C LYS A 395 -11.68 -20.81 18.57
N ARG A 396 -11.55 -20.80 19.90
CA ARG A 396 -10.60 -19.95 20.61
C ARG A 396 -9.17 -20.19 20.14
N MET A 397 -8.71 -21.44 20.10
CA MET A 397 -7.36 -21.78 19.63
C MET A 397 -7.10 -21.34 18.18
N LEU A 398 -8.09 -21.47 17.28
CA LEU A 398 -7.98 -21.01 15.90
C LEU A 398 -8.02 -19.48 15.80
N THR A 399 -8.91 -18.81 16.52
CA THR A 399 -8.98 -17.34 16.59
C THR A 399 -7.66 -16.78 17.11
N ASP A 400 -7.15 -17.30 18.22
CA ASP A 400 -5.88 -16.86 18.80
C ASP A 400 -4.73 -17.11 17.82
N ARG A 401 -4.69 -18.25 17.11
CA ARG A 401 -3.66 -18.55 16.10
C ARG A 401 -3.75 -17.65 14.88
N ILE A 402 -4.94 -17.37 14.37
CA ILE A 402 -5.14 -16.49 13.20
C ILE A 402 -4.79 -15.05 13.58
N THR A 403 -5.32 -14.55 14.70
CA THR A 403 -5.09 -13.16 15.15
C THR A 403 -3.63 -12.91 15.51
N SER A 404 -2.96 -13.87 16.19
CA SER A 404 -1.52 -13.77 16.46
C SER A 404 -0.67 -13.89 15.19
N GLY A 405 -1.04 -14.76 14.24
CA GLY A 405 -0.36 -14.85 12.94
C GLY A 405 -0.46 -13.57 12.13
N ILE A 406 -1.65 -12.96 12.06
CA ILE A 406 -1.87 -11.65 11.41
C ILE A 406 -1.03 -10.58 12.10
N LYS A 407 -0.98 -10.58 13.44
CA LYS A 407 -0.16 -9.63 14.22
C LYS A 407 1.34 -9.77 13.93
N MET A 408 1.82 -11.01 13.86
CA MET A 408 3.21 -11.31 13.55
C MET A 408 3.62 -10.76 12.18
N ILE A 409 2.77 -10.96 11.17
CA ILE A 409 3.03 -10.52 9.79
C ILE A 409 2.93 -9.00 9.69
N ASN A 410 1.80 -8.40 10.09
CA ASN A 410 1.52 -6.99 9.81
C ASN A 410 2.21 -6.00 10.74
N ASP A 411 2.47 -6.41 11.99
CA ASP A 411 3.08 -5.51 12.97
C ASP A 411 4.52 -5.92 13.28
N ILE A 412 4.74 -7.15 13.73
CA ILE A 412 6.05 -7.52 14.28
C ILE A 412 7.10 -7.52 13.17
N PHE A 413 6.91 -8.28 12.09
CA PHE A 413 7.91 -8.37 11.02
C PHE A 413 8.11 -7.03 10.29
N LEU A 414 7.04 -6.34 9.89
CA LEU A 414 7.18 -5.05 9.20
C LEU A 414 7.85 -3.97 10.08
N LYS A 415 7.55 -3.91 11.38
CA LYS A 415 8.22 -2.96 12.29
C LYS A 415 9.67 -3.34 12.57
N GLN A 416 10.00 -4.63 12.60
CA GLN A 416 11.39 -5.06 12.74
C GLN A 416 12.22 -4.71 11.51
N ILE A 417 11.71 -4.96 10.30
CA ILE A 417 12.37 -4.56 9.04
C ILE A 417 12.64 -3.05 9.04
N ARG A 418 11.64 -2.25 9.43
CA ARG A 418 11.79 -0.79 9.55
C ARG A 418 12.91 -0.37 10.52
N ARG A 419 13.00 -1.02 11.69
CA ARG A 419 14.06 -0.74 12.68
C ARG A 419 15.43 -1.09 12.11
N LEU A 420 15.56 -2.27 11.49
CA LEU A 420 16.80 -2.71 10.84
C LEU A 420 17.25 -1.74 9.73
N ASN A 421 16.31 -1.20 8.94
CA ASN A 421 16.62 -0.21 7.91
C ASN A 421 17.18 1.08 8.52
N TYR A 422 16.60 1.59 9.62
CA TYR A 422 17.15 2.74 10.34
C TYR A 422 18.50 2.44 10.98
N ASP A 423 18.65 1.29 11.63
CA ASP A 423 19.91 0.90 12.27
C ASP A 423 21.04 0.83 11.24
N LEU A 424 20.79 0.20 10.09
CA LEU A 424 21.75 0.14 8.99
C LEU A 424 22.08 1.53 8.45
N LEU A 425 21.06 2.40 8.30
CA LEU A 425 21.22 3.76 7.80
C LEU A 425 22.16 4.58 8.72
N TYR A 426 21.90 4.59 10.03
CA TYR A 426 22.67 5.38 11.00
C TYR A 426 24.03 4.77 11.40
N GLN A 427 24.21 3.45 11.26
CA GLN A 427 25.52 2.80 11.50
C GLN A 427 26.49 2.94 10.32
N THR A 428 26.00 3.32 9.13
CA THR A 428 26.83 3.47 7.95
C THR A 428 27.68 4.75 8.02
N LYS A 429 28.98 4.61 8.30
CA LYS A 429 29.94 5.72 8.42
C LYS A 429 29.94 6.69 7.22
N GLU A 430 29.73 6.18 6.01
CA GLU A 430 29.68 6.96 4.78
C GLU A 430 28.55 8.01 4.76
N LEU A 431 27.49 7.76 5.53
CA LEU A 431 26.29 8.60 5.62
C LEU A 431 26.30 9.49 6.87
N GLN A 432 27.38 9.47 7.64
CA GLN A 432 27.55 10.37 8.78
C GLN A 432 27.37 11.81 8.32
N ASN A 433 26.56 12.58 9.05
CA ASN A 433 26.20 13.97 8.72
C ASN A 433 25.43 14.13 7.40
N LYS A 434 24.81 13.08 6.84
CA LYS A 434 24.06 13.14 5.58
C LYS A 434 22.62 12.67 5.70
N ILE A 435 22.08 12.56 6.91
CA ILE A 435 20.78 11.94 7.15
C ILE A 435 19.91 12.85 8.04
N ILE A 436 18.70 13.11 7.57
CA ILE A 436 17.58 13.57 8.38
C ILE A 436 16.51 12.48 8.36
N THR A 437 15.96 12.15 9.52
CA THR A 437 14.75 11.34 9.63
C THR A 437 13.66 12.25 10.13
N SER A 438 12.61 12.42 9.33
CA SER A 438 11.46 13.28 9.62
C SER A 438 10.22 12.42 9.79
N ARG A 439 9.68 12.34 11.01
CA ARG A 439 8.59 11.40 11.31
C ARG A 439 7.36 12.14 11.79
N VAL A 440 6.20 11.72 11.30
CA VAL A 440 4.90 12.36 11.59
C VAL A 440 4.60 12.49 13.09
N TYR A 441 5.21 11.65 13.92
CA TYR A 441 4.96 11.60 15.37
C TYR A 441 6.03 12.30 16.22
N GLU A 442 7.08 12.92 15.65
CA GLU A 442 8.18 13.49 16.44
C GLU A 442 7.73 14.63 17.36
N LEU A 443 6.87 15.50 16.85
CA LEU A 443 6.45 16.72 17.54
C LEU A 443 5.04 16.62 18.12
N ASN A 444 4.46 15.41 18.22
CA ASN A 444 3.10 15.22 18.73
C ASN A 444 2.96 15.30 20.26
N GLY A 445 4.08 15.40 20.98
CA GLY A 445 4.09 15.56 22.44
C GLY A 445 3.75 14.31 23.26
N GLN A 446 3.52 13.14 22.63
CA GLN A 446 3.28 11.90 23.36
C GLN A 446 4.59 11.18 23.73
N SER A 447 4.78 10.96 25.03
CA SER A 447 5.79 10.01 25.54
C SER A 447 5.30 8.58 25.35
N THR A 448 6.21 7.67 25.01
CA THR A 448 5.86 6.27 24.77
C THR A 448 6.92 5.33 25.31
N PRO A 449 6.56 4.09 25.72
CA PRO A 449 7.55 3.11 26.18
C PRO A 449 8.58 2.70 25.12
N TYR A 450 8.32 2.98 23.84
CA TYR A 450 9.18 2.57 22.73
C TYR A 450 10.13 3.68 22.28
N HIS A 451 9.76 4.94 22.48
CA HIS A 451 10.52 6.11 22.06
C HIS A 451 10.06 7.35 22.81
N ASP A 452 11.02 8.07 23.37
CA ASP A 452 10.86 9.44 23.87
C ASP A 452 11.64 10.37 22.95
N PHE A 453 10.93 11.03 22.04
CA PHE A 453 11.54 12.07 21.23
C PHE A 453 11.92 13.25 22.13
N LYS A 454 13.22 13.49 22.25
CA LYS A 454 13.76 14.62 23.02
C LYS A 454 13.92 15.80 22.09
N VAL A 455 13.11 16.82 22.33
CA VAL A 455 13.26 18.12 21.67
C VAL A 455 14.63 18.68 22.03
N ASN A 456 15.42 19.04 21.02
CA ASN A 456 16.66 19.77 21.17
C ASN A 456 16.43 21.10 21.91
N GLU A 457 17.02 21.23 23.10
CA GLU A 457 16.83 22.37 23.99
C GLU A 457 17.36 23.69 23.41
N ALA A 458 18.27 23.64 22.43
CA ALA A 458 18.79 24.81 21.74
C ALA A 458 17.78 25.44 20.77
N ILE A 459 16.76 24.69 20.34
CA ILE A 459 15.71 25.20 19.45
C ILE A 459 14.63 25.88 20.31
N LYS A 460 14.43 27.19 20.10
CA LYS A 460 13.45 28.00 20.83
C LYS A 460 12.45 28.68 19.87
N PRO A 461 11.17 28.79 20.25
CA PRO A 461 10.55 28.25 21.47
C PRO A 461 10.45 26.72 21.43
N ALA A 462 10.18 26.09 22.57
CA ALA A 462 9.79 24.67 22.58
C ALA A 462 8.43 24.51 21.85
N PRO A 463 8.15 23.34 21.24
CA PRO A 463 6.90 23.10 20.51
C PRO A 463 5.67 23.45 21.36
N SER A 464 4.82 24.34 20.84
CA SER A 464 3.61 24.83 21.49
C SER A 464 2.57 23.72 21.62
N THR A 465 1.59 23.91 22.52
CA THR A 465 0.47 22.97 22.68
C THR A 465 -0.33 22.82 21.39
N LEU A 466 -0.52 23.93 20.66
CA LEU A 466 -1.24 23.93 19.39
C LEU A 466 -0.52 23.06 18.35
N LEU A 467 0.79 23.26 18.19
CA LEU A 467 1.63 22.47 17.28
C LEU A 467 1.61 20.98 17.65
N LYS A 468 1.73 20.65 18.94
CA LYS A 468 1.64 19.26 19.43
C LYS A 468 0.30 18.61 19.10
N ASN A 469 -0.81 19.33 19.26
CA ASN A 469 -2.14 18.83 18.95
C ASN A 469 -2.30 18.54 17.45
N VAL A 470 -1.82 19.43 16.58
CA VAL A 470 -1.80 19.20 15.12
C VAL A 470 -0.93 17.97 14.79
N GLY A 471 0.28 17.89 15.35
CA GLY A 471 1.14 16.71 15.17
C GLY A 471 0.50 15.41 15.67
N LEU A 472 -0.28 15.46 16.75
CA LEU A 472 -1.00 14.31 17.28
C LEU A 472 -2.07 13.84 16.31
N THR A 473 -2.96 14.74 15.88
CA THR A 473 -4.00 14.43 14.89
C THR A 473 -3.39 13.84 13.62
N ALA A 474 -2.31 14.42 13.10
CA ALA A 474 -1.60 13.92 11.92
C ALA A 474 -1.02 12.50 12.14
N SER A 475 -0.40 12.26 13.30
CA SER A 475 0.22 10.97 13.61
C SER A 475 -0.79 9.83 13.78
N GLU A 476 -2.00 10.14 14.25
CA GLU A 476 -3.11 9.20 14.44
C GLU A 476 -3.94 8.97 13.18
N THR A 477 -3.62 9.64 12.06
CA THR A 477 -4.34 9.45 10.80
C THR A 477 -4.30 7.99 10.34
N PRO A 478 -5.45 7.37 10.06
CA PRO A 478 -5.51 6.04 9.49
C PRO A 478 -4.75 5.93 8.16
N THR A 479 -4.35 4.71 7.81
CA THR A 479 -3.78 4.42 6.49
C THR A 479 -4.92 4.08 5.52
N THR A 480 -5.56 5.11 4.98
CA THR A 480 -6.67 5.02 4.02
C THR A 480 -6.33 5.75 2.71
N LEU A 481 -7.15 5.57 1.69
CA LEU A 481 -7.12 6.31 0.43
C LEU A 481 -8.46 7.04 0.20
N TRP A 482 -9.08 7.49 1.29
CA TRP A 482 -10.33 8.23 1.32
C TRP A 482 -10.45 8.96 2.67
N TRP A 483 -11.36 9.93 2.72
CA TRP A 483 -11.67 10.72 3.91
C TRP A 483 -13.06 10.39 4.46
N ASP A 484 -13.13 9.82 5.66
CA ASP A 484 -14.40 9.60 6.34
C ASP A 484 -14.87 10.83 7.12
N GLN A 485 -16.05 10.75 7.75
CA GLN A 485 -16.61 11.87 8.52
C GLN A 485 -15.75 12.26 9.73
N THR A 486 -15.02 11.30 10.32
CA THR A 486 -14.09 11.58 11.42
C THR A 486 -12.85 12.29 10.94
N ASP A 487 -12.39 11.99 9.72
CA ASP A 487 -11.25 12.65 9.11
C ASP A 487 -11.58 14.12 8.76
N ARG A 488 -12.78 14.36 8.21
CA ARG A 488 -13.28 15.69 7.86
C ARG A 488 -13.50 16.58 9.08
N SER A 489 -13.99 16.02 10.19
CA SER A 489 -14.33 16.81 11.38
C SER A 489 -13.11 17.38 12.13
N VAL A 490 -11.93 16.81 11.88
CA VAL A 490 -10.65 17.26 12.47
C VAL A 490 -9.66 17.77 11.42
N ASP A 491 -10.13 17.95 10.18
CA ASP A 491 -9.34 18.48 9.07
C ASP A 491 -7.99 17.76 8.90
N ARG A 492 -8.04 16.43 8.75
CA ARG A 492 -6.83 15.61 8.73
C ARG A 492 -5.91 15.93 7.56
N MET A 493 -6.45 16.32 6.41
CA MET A 493 -5.63 16.65 5.24
C MET A 493 -4.71 17.84 5.55
N ASP A 494 -5.28 18.94 6.03
CA ASP A 494 -4.51 20.15 6.32
C ASP A 494 -3.59 19.95 7.51
N THR A 495 -4.07 19.23 8.52
CA THR A 495 -3.26 18.84 9.68
C THR A 495 -2.03 18.03 9.25
N LEU A 496 -2.16 17.11 8.29
CA LEU A 496 -1.03 16.33 7.77
C LEU A 496 -0.02 17.20 7.03
N ILE A 497 -0.50 18.11 6.18
CA ILE A 497 0.34 19.05 5.44
C ILE A 497 1.08 19.97 6.42
N ALA A 498 0.37 20.62 7.33
CA ALA A 498 0.94 21.46 8.38
C ALA A 498 2.00 20.69 9.19
N CYS A 499 1.69 19.45 9.57
CA CYS A 499 2.62 18.57 10.27
C CYS A 499 3.89 18.29 9.47
N GLY A 500 3.78 18.01 8.17
CA GLY A 500 4.93 17.88 7.27
C GLY A 500 5.77 19.15 7.25
N GLN A 501 5.14 20.32 7.19
CA GLN A 501 5.82 21.62 7.12
C GLN A 501 6.62 21.93 8.38
N PHE A 502 5.97 21.99 9.56
CA PHE A 502 6.65 22.37 10.80
C PHE A 502 7.65 21.30 11.26
N THR A 503 7.42 20.02 10.94
CA THR A 503 8.37 18.95 11.29
C THR A 503 9.62 19.03 10.42
N THR A 504 9.48 19.38 9.13
CA THR A 504 10.62 19.63 8.25
C THR A 504 11.43 20.84 8.71
N CYS A 505 10.75 21.94 9.07
CA CYS A 505 11.39 23.12 9.67
C CYS A 505 12.25 22.74 10.88
N TYR A 506 11.65 22.05 11.84
CA TYR A 506 12.34 21.61 13.05
C TYR A 506 13.55 20.72 12.75
N ASN A 507 13.39 19.73 11.88
CA ASN A 507 14.43 18.75 11.58
C ASN A 507 15.60 19.35 10.79
N LEU A 508 15.35 20.35 9.95
CA LEU A 508 16.42 21.13 9.31
C LEU A 508 17.21 21.93 10.34
N MET A 509 16.55 22.58 11.30
CA MET A 509 17.23 23.29 12.39
C MET A 509 18.08 22.34 13.23
N ASP A 510 17.52 21.20 13.65
CA ASP A 510 18.23 20.21 14.47
C ASP A 510 19.44 19.63 13.72
N TYR A 511 19.30 19.40 12.41
CA TYR A 511 20.39 18.96 11.55
C TYR A 511 21.50 20.01 11.43
N ILE A 512 21.16 21.27 11.19
CA ILE A 512 22.14 22.35 11.14
C ILE A 512 22.89 22.47 12.47
N LEU A 513 22.20 22.38 13.60
CA LEU A 513 22.84 22.41 14.92
C LEU A 513 23.80 21.23 15.14
N LYS A 514 23.52 20.04 14.59
CA LYS A 514 24.45 18.90 14.58
C LYS A 514 25.66 19.17 13.71
N LEU A 515 25.47 19.75 12.52
CA LEU A 515 26.57 20.14 11.63
C LEU A 515 27.50 21.17 12.29
N LYS A 516 26.94 22.19 12.96
CA LYS A 516 27.71 23.19 13.71
C LYS A 516 28.58 22.58 14.81
N LYS A 517 28.07 21.56 15.53
CA LYS A 517 28.86 20.83 16.54
C LYS A 517 30.07 20.10 15.95
N GLU A 518 29.98 19.69 14.69
CA GLU A 518 31.06 19.04 13.94
C GLU A 518 31.94 20.07 13.18
N ASN A 519 31.76 21.38 13.42
CA ASN A 519 32.42 22.48 12.71
C ASN A 519 32.15 22.51 11.20
N ILE A 520 30.99 22.00 10.78
CA ILE A 520 30.50 22.08 9.39
C ILE A 520 29.47 23.21 9.33
N THR A 521 29.93 24.44 9.07
CA THR A 521 29.04 25.60 8.91
C THR A 521 29.59 26.56 7.84
N THR A 522 28.70 27.29 7.17
CA THR A 522 29.00 28.33 6.18
C THR A 522 28.02 29.49 6.37
N ASP A 523 28.33 30.67 5.83
CA ASP A 523 27.43 31.84 5.93
C ASP A 523 26.04 31.54 5.36
N GLU A 524 25.93 30.70 4.32
CA GLU A 524 24.65 30.29 3.75
C GLU A 524 23.87 29.33 4.66
N ILE A 525 24.56 28.49 5.43
CA ILE A 525 23.93 27.62 6.45
C ILE A 525 23.42 28.47 7.62
N GLU A 526 24.18 29.47 8.04
CA GLU A 526 23.76 30.42 9.08
C GLU A 526 22.53 31.23 8.63
N ALA A 527 22.55 31.80 7.43
CA ALA A 527 21.42 32.52 6.86
C ALA A 527 20.16 31.63 6.74
N MET A 528 20.31 30.38 6.29
CA MET A 528 19.19 29.44 6.26
C MET A 528 18.65 29.13 7.66
N TYR A 529 19.52 29.02 8.66
CA TYR A 529 19.11 28.79 10.05
C TYR A 529 18.30 29.95 10.62
N GLU A 530 18.64 31.20 10.31
CA GLU A 530 17.87 32.39 10.72
C GLU A 530 16.45 32.41 10.12
N LEU A 531 16.31 32.01 8.85
CA LEU A 531 15.01 31.84 8.19
C LEU A 531 14.18 30.75 8.88
N LEU A 532 14.80 29.59 9.15
CA LEU A 532 14.16 28.48 9.86
C LEU A 532 13.71 28.89 11.26
N GLU A 533 14.53 29.65 12.01
CA GLU A 533 14.14 30.15 13.34
C GLU A 533 12.94 31.09 13.29
N THR A 534 12.85 31.92 12.25
CA THR A 534 11.73 32.84 12.03
C THR A 534 10.45 32.06 11.74
N ASP A 535 10.52 31.10 10.82
CA ASP A 535 9.39 30.21 10.50
C ASP A 535 8.99 29.35 11.69
N TRP A 536 9.95 28.82 12.46
CA TRP A 536 9.66 28.04 13.66
C TRP A 536 8.89 28.84 14.71
N LYS A 537 9.23 30.12 14.91
CA LYS A 537 8.47 31.03 15.78
C LYS A 537 7.06 31.27 15.23
N ALA A 538 6.89 31.35 13.92
CA ALA A 538 5.58 31.50 13.28
C ALA A 538 4.72 30.23 13.44
N PHE A 539 5.25 29.04 13.14
CA PHE A 539 4.56 27.76 13.33
C PHE A 539 4.12 27.53 14.78
N ASN A 540 4.90 27.98 15.75
CA ASN A 540 4.52 27.85 17.16
C ASN A 540 3.33 28.73 17.55
N LYS A 541 3.13 29.86 16.85
CA LYS A 541 1.95 30.74 17.02
C LYS A 541 0.76 30.21 16.23
N ASP A 542 1.00 29.76 15.01
CA ASP A 542 0.01 29.23 14.08
C ASP A 542 0.63 28.09 13.23
N PRO A 543 0.33 26.81 13.53
CA PRO A 543 0.83 25.69 12.74
C PRO A 543 0.36 25.69 11.29
N PHE A 544 -0.70 26.43 10.96
CA PHE A 544 -1.28 26.51 9.61
C PHE A 544 -0.82 27.76 8.85
N MET A 545 0.23 28.45 9.31
CA MET A 545 0.69 29.72 8.74
C MET A 545 1.02 29.71 7.24
N MET A 546 1.16 28.55 6.60
CA MET A 546 1.42 28.40 5.16
C MET A 546 0.16 28.20 4.31
N PHE A 547 -1.02 28.16 4.93
CA PHE A 547 -2.30 28.13 4.22
C PHE A 547 -2.87 29.53 3.95
N HIS A 548 -2.26 30.56 4.53
CA HIS A 548 -2.75 31.94 4.57
C HIS A 548 -1.95 32.89 3.67
#